data_AF-A0A0S7BT89-F1
#
_entry.id   AF-A0A0S7BT89-F1
#
_cell.length_a   1.000
_cell.length_b   1.000
_cell.length_c   1.000
_cell.angle_alpha   90.00
_cell.angle_beta   90.00
_cell.angle_gamma   90.00
#
_symmetry.space_group_name_H-M   'P 1'
#
loop_
_entity.id
_entity.type
_entity.pdbx_description
1 polymer ?
#
loop_
_entity_poly.entity_id
_entity_poly.type
_entity_poly.pdbx_seq_one_letter_code
_entity_poly.pdbx_strand_id
1 'polypeptide(L)'
;MKNPYYCYLNDIGIIAKKENSIPYIYIKGKGWIVDNDNVMEDRIMDYGTHSWADVDDITLEQANKFIELLESGKKPKPATEL
;
A
#
# COMPACT_ATOMS: atom_id res chain seq x y z
N MET A 1 17.14 -10.64 -8.20
CA MET A 1 15.94 -10.39 -7.38
C MET A 1 15.23 -9.17 -7.95
N LYS A 2 13.90 -9.20 -8.10
CA LYS A 2 13.15 -8.00 -8.47
C LYS A 2 12.98 -7.13 -7.23
N ASN A 3 13.19 -5.82 -7.35
CA ASN A 3 12.95 -4.90 -6.24
C ASN A 3 11.46 -4.96 -5.84
N PRO A 4 11.15 -4.92 -4.53
CA PRO A 4 9.77 -4.83 -4.09
C PRO A 4 9.12 -3.55 -4.61
N TYR A 5 7.89 -3.68 -5.09
CA TYR A 5 7.02 -2.57 -5.45
C TYR A 5 6.17 -2.20 -4.23
N TYR A 6 5.99 -0.92 -3.94
CA TYR A 6 5.22 -0.43 -2.80
C TYR A 6 4.13 0.52 -3.30
N CYS A 7 2.96 0.44 -2.67
CA CYS A 7 1.86 1.36 -2.94
C CYS A 7 1.09 1.71 -1.66
N TYR A 8 0.35 2.81 -1.71
CA TYR A 8 -0.60 3.22 -0.68
C TYR A 8 -2.00 3.20 -1.26
N LEU A 9 -2.89 2.41 -0.64
CA LEU A 9 -4.28 2.27 -1.00
C LEU A 9 -5.06 3.38 -0.27
N ASN A 10 -5.31 4.49 -0.98
CA ASN A 10 -5.82 5.75 -0.44
C ASN A 10 -7.23 5.60 0.15
N ASP A 11 -8.08 4.82 -0.48
CA ASP A 11 -9.49 4.62 -0.10
C ASP A 11 -9.64 3.94 1.28
N ILE A 12 -8.74 3.01 1.60
CA ILE A 12 -8.74 2.26 2.86
C ILE A 12 -7.60 2.62 3.81
N GLY A 13 -6.64 3.43 3.36
CA GLY A 13 -5.49 3.87 4.14
C GLY A 13 -4.51 2.74 4.50
N ILE A 14 -4.27 1.81 3.57
CA ILE A 14 -3.39 0.66 3.77
C ILE A 14 -2.12 0.80 2.94
N ILE A 15 -0.99 0.42 3.52
CA ILE A 15 0.29 0.32 2.81
C ILE A 15 0.42 -1.12 2.30
N ALA A 16 0.69 -1.29 1.02
CA ALA A 16 0.87 -2.58 0.40
C ALA A 16 2.22 -2.68 -0.32
N LYS A 17 2.71 -3.90 -0.49
CA LYS A 17 3.91 -4.19 -1.27
C LYS A 17 3.76 -5.48 -2.05
N LYS A 18 4.44 -5.58 -3.19
CA LYS A 18 4.59 -6.83 -3.95
C LYS A 18 6.07 -7.18 -4.03
N GLU A 19 6.41 -8.33 -3.47
CA GLU A 19 7.78 -8.84 -3.42
C GLU A 19 7.80 -10.26 -3.96
N ASN A 20 8.64 -10.53 -4.98
CA ASN A 20 8.69 -11.83 -5.66
C ASN A 20 7.32 -12.34 -6.12
N SER A 21 6.48 -11.44 -6.64
CA SER A 21 5.10 -11.70 -7.06
C SER A 21 4.12 -12.08 -5.95
N ILE A 22 4.51 -11.96 -4.68
CA ILE A 22 3.63 -12.17 -3.53
C ILE A 22 3.18 -10.80 -3.01
N PRO A 23 1.87 -10.51 -2.96
CA PRO A 23 1.35 -9.28 -2.38
C PRO A 23 1.29 -9.36 -0.85
N TYR A 24 1.56 -8.24 -0.19
CA TYR A 24 1.51 -8.07 1.24
C TYR A 24 0.83 -6.75 1.59
N ILE A 25 0.10 -6.73 2.70
CA ILE A 25 -0.43 -5.50 3.31
C ILE A 25 0.17 -5.31 4.71
N TYR A 26 0.34 -4.05 5.10
CA TYR A 26 0.79 -3.71 6.44
C TYR A 26 -0.40 -3.56 7.39
N ILE A 27 -0.36 -4.29 8.50
CA ILE A 27 -1.34 -4.16 9.58
C ILE A 27 -0.63 -3.65 10.84
N LYS A 28 -1.11 -2.52 11.36
CA LYS A 28 -0.61 -1.92 12.60
C LYS A 28 -0.51 -2.96 13.71
N GLY A 29 0.64 -3.04 14.37
CA GLY A 29 0.91 -3.98 15.47
C GLY A 29 1.06 -5.45 15.06
N LYS A 30 0.87 -5.79 13.79
CA LYS A 30 1.11 -7.15 13.24
C LYS A 30 2.22 -7.19 12.20
N GLY A 31 2.55 -6.06 11.57
CA GLY A 31 3.55 -5.95 10.53
C GLY A 31 3.00 -6.34 9.14
N TRP A 32 3.89 -6.79 8.27
CA TRP A 32 3.54 -7.26 6.93
C TRP A 32 2.88 -8.63 6.98
N ILE A 33 1.67 -8.72 6.42
CA ILE A 33 0.94 -9.99 6.25
C ILE A 33 0.72 -10.24 4.76
N VAL A 34 0.69 -11.52 4.37
CA VAL A 34 0.34 -11.90 2.99
C VAL A 34 -1.10 -11.45 2.71
N ASP A 35 -1.28 -10.80 1.57
CA ASP A 35 -2.58 -10.35 1.10
C ASP A 35 -3.33 -11.50 0.42
N ASN A 36 -3.96 -12.36 1.23
CA ASN A 36 -4.73 -13.50 0.72
C ASN A 36 -6.07 -13.10 0.10
N ASP A 37 -6.57 -11.91 0.43
CA ASP A 37 -7.85 -11.39 -0.02
C ASP A 37 -7.73 -10.57 -1.31
N ASN A 38 -6.52 -10.48 -1.90
CA ASN A 38 -6.19 -9.71 -3.10
C ASN A 38 -6.53 -8.21 -3.00
N VAL A 39 -6.54 -7.64 -1.80
CA VAL A 39 -6.89 -6.23 -1.54
C VAL A 39 -6.07 -5.26 -2.39
N MET A 40 -4.77 -5.55 -2.55
CA MET A 40 -3.83 -4.80 -3.36
C MET A 40 -4.09 -4.97 -4.86
N GLU A 41 -4.17 -6.22 -5.33
CA GLU A 41 -4.33 -6.51 -6.76
C GLU A 41 -5.69 -6.06 -7.28
N ASP A 42 -6.77 -6.16 -6.48
CA ASP A 42 -8.11 -5.68 -6.85
C ASP A 42 -8.13 -4.18 -7.13
N ARG A 43 -7.25 -3.40 -6.48
CA ARG A 43 -7.14 -1.95 -6.69
C ARG A 43 -6.18 -1.56 -7.80
N ILE A 44 -5.16 -2.38 -8.05
CA ILE A 44 -4.18 -2.15 -9.12
C ILE A 44 -4.72 -2.64 -10.48
N MET A 45 -5.45 -3.76 -10.47
CA MET A 45 -5.97 -4.47 -11.63
C MET A 45 -7.49 -4.31 -11.72
N ASP A 46 -7.99 -3.09 -11.83
CA ASP A 46 -9.39 -2.91 -12.21
C ASP A 46 -9.56 -3.06 -13.73
N TYR A 47 -10.47 -3.94 -14.13
CA TYR A 47 -10.83 -4.20 -15.52
C TYR A 47 -11.67 -3.03 -16.07
N GLY A 48 -10.99 -1.94 -16.42
CA GLY A 48 -11.43 -1.01 -17.45
C GLY A 48 -12.50 0.04 -17.10
N THR A 49 -12.86 0.28 -15.83
CA THR A 49 -13.81 1.38 -15.54
C THR A 49 -13.56 2.25 -14.29
N HIS A 50 -12.67 1.89 -13.35
CA HIS A 50 -12.22 2.81 -12.30
C HIS A 50 -10.71 3.09 -12.40
N SER A 51 -10.42 4.38 -12.39
CA SER A 51 -9.07 4.94 -12.49
C SER A 51 -8.17 4.44 -11.37
N TRP A 52 -6.86 4.41 -11.60
CA TRP A 52 -5.79 4.28 -10.60
C TRP A 52 -5.79 5.41 -9.54
N ALA A 53 -6.91 6.11 -9.36
CA ALA A 53 -7.04 7.31 -8.55
C ALA A 53 -6.88 7.04 -7.05
N ASP A 54 -7.15 5.81 -6.60
CA ASP A 54 -7.09 5.45 -5.19
C ASP A 54 -5.82 4.67 -4.81
N VAL A 55 -4.83 4.59 -5.69
CA VAL A 55 -3.54 3.94 -5.40
C VAL A 55 -2.38 4.87 -5.74
N ASP A 56 -1.60 5.23 -4.72
CA ASP A 56 -0.35 5.97 -4.91
C ASP A 56 0.83 4.99 -4.98
N ASP A 57 1.62 5.07 -6.04
CA ASP A 57 2.95 4.46 -6.09
C ASP A 57 3.87 5.17 -5.10
N ILE A 58 4.45 4.43 -4.16
CA ILE A 58 5.33 5.00 -3.13
C ILE A 58 6.70 4.33 -3.15
N THR A 59 7.71 5.07 -2.71
CA THR A 59 9.05 4.52 -2.46
C THR A 59 9.09 3.75 -1.15
N LEU A 60 10.14 2.93 -0.96
CA LEU A 60 10.42 2.31 0.33
C LEU A 60 10.54 3.34 1.46
N GLU A 61 11.16 4.49 1.20
CA GLU A 61 11.30 5.56 2.19
C GLU A 61 9.94 6.12 2.61
N GLN A 62 9.04 6.36 1.66
CA GLN A 62 7.67 6.78 1.94
C GLN A 62 6.89 5.70 2.69
N ALA A 63 7.00 4.44 2.28
CA ALA A 63 6.37 3.33 2.98
C ALA A 63 6.81 3.25 4.45
N ASN A 64 8.11 3.40 4.74
CA ASN A 64 8.62 3.41 6.11
C ASN A 64 8.07 4.59 6.92
N LYS A 65 8.05 5.81 6.36
CA LYS A 65 7.44 6.97 7.01
C LYS A 65 5.95 6.76 7.30
N PHE A 66 5.22 6.16 6.36
CA PHE A 66 3.80 5.87 6.53
C PHE A 66 3.55 4.82 7.62
N ILE A 67 4.41 3.80 7.69
CA ILE A 67 4.40 2.80 8.78
C ILE A 67 4.62 3.48 10.14
N GLU A 68 5.65 4.33 10.25
CA GLU A 68 5.93 5.07 11.49
C GLU A 68 4.74 5.93 11.94
N LEU A 69 4.10 6.62 10.98
CA LEU A 69 2.88 7.38 11.24
C LEU A 69 1.75 6.48 11.75
N LEU A 70 1.47 5.37 11.09
CA LEU A 70 0.43 4.42 11.49
C LEU A 70 0.67 3.87 12.90
N GLU A 71 1.91 3.49 13.21
CA GLU A 71 2.30 3.01 14.53
C GLU A 71 2.11 4.09 15.60
N SER A 72 2.47 5.35 15.29
CA SER A 72 2.21 6.50 16.15
C SER A 72 0.73 6.88 16.32
N GLY A 73 -0.19 6.21 15.61
CA GLY A 73 -1.62 6.47 15.66
C GLY A 73 -2.09 7.60 14.74
N LYS A 74 -1.23 8.06 13.82
CA LYS A 74 -1.56 9.04 12.78
C LYS A 74 -1.83 8.32 11.47
N LYS A 75 -2.76 8.83 10.66
CA LYS A 75 -2.97 8.31 9.30
C LYS A 75 -1.99 8.97 8.33
N PRO A 76 -1.39 8.22 7.40
CA PRO A 76 -0.68 8.82 6.27
C PRO A 76 -1.66 9.66 5.44
N LYS A 77 -1.19 10.81 4.94
CA LYS A 77 -1.95 11.59 3.98
C LYS A 77 -1.63 11.08 2.56
N PRO A 78 -2.61 11.05 1.65
CA PRO A 78 -2.37 10.78 0.23
C PRO A 78 -1.26 11.69 -0.32
N ALA A 79 -0.48 11.21 -1.29
CA ALA A 79 0.58 12.00 -1.91
C ALA A 79 0.04 13.26 -2.62
N THR A 80 -1.25 13.27 -2.96
CA THR A 80 -1.97 14.39 -3.58
C THR A 80 -2.29 15.56 -2.63
N GLU A 81 -2.04 15.43 -1.32
CA GLU A 81 -2.28 16.48 -0.32
C GLU A 81 -0.99 17.04 0.33
N LEU A 82 0.18 16.82 -0.27
CA LEU A 82 1.49 17.34 0.18
C LEU A 82 1.93 18.61 -0.55
#